data_AF-A0A202F4A4-F1
#
_entry.id   AF-A0A202F4A4-F1
#
_cell.length_a   1.000
_cell.length_b   1.000
_cell.length_c   1.000
_cell.angle_alpha   90.00
_cell.angle_beta   90.00
_cell.angle_gamma   90.00
#
_symmetry.space_group_name_H-M   'P 1'
#
loop_
_entity.id
_entity.type
_entity.pdbx_description
1 polymer ?
#
loop_
_entity_poly.entity_id
_entity_poly.type
_entity_poly.pdbx_seq_one_letter_code
_entity_poly.pdbx_strand_id
1 'polypeptide(L)'
;MTLISKADIYALYQLNGKKDDYELNEFTWQSIFNMSPNGIIDKLIGNGFVELVSDPQIALPQLLVPDLKSILKNKDLKVSGRKKELVTRILDNLDATEIDEYIHFKTFRLTDTGFNLLKQHSAVPIIAKYYDNDIITFKNAEIAGIKETEDDPKEILHNLTDYFYHIYLTKNKWHKLYRVLLSKEQTGRHLDNSDEKLNIYLQIIYLCISGQTSNFDDSHLQERFQYVDSLDDLKSYYCEIPEFYIDSIQKIQSGTGITDQEIIQRLKKIEPIFNNMENIFSNNEIEKLLLFSLQGNSTEKINSIYVRTFNSLKKKTISTRNVHTITNDDFTKKVLITEKNKIDDLFNEKINSDASSVGRKKKTNPPKHKKSVWSQLIDSLKKL
;
A
#
# COMPACT_ATOMS: atom_id res chain seq x y z
N MET A 1 19.61 2.21 28.74
CA MET A 1 19.33 2.74 27.38
C MET A 1 17.92 2.31 27.04
N THR A 2 16.96 3.25 27.02
CA THR A 2 15.57 2.95 26.70
C THR A 2 15.50 2.50 25.24
N LEU A 3 14.84 1.37 24.96
CA LEU A 3 14.67 0.88 23.60
C LEU A 3 13.84 1.91 22.81
N ILE A 4 14.38 2.39 21.69
CA ILE A 4 13.67 3.26 20.76
C ILE A 4 12.84 2.39 19.82
N SER A 5 11.55 2.70 19.72
CA SER A 5 10.60 2.00 18.86
C SER A 5 10.45 2.70 17.50
N LYS A 6 9.86 2.00 16.53
CA LYS A 6 9.48 2.57 15.23
C LYS A 6 8.47 3.72 15.37
N ALA A 7 7.61 3.68 16.39
CA ALA A 7 6.70 4.77 16.71
C ALA A 7 7.45 6.03 17.19
N ASP A 8 8.49 5.86 18.02
CA ASP A 8 9.35 6.98 18.45
C ASP A 8 10.09 7.60 17.25
N ILE A 9 10.62 6.77 16.34
CA ILE A 9 11.31 7.23 15.13
C ILE A 9 10.35 8.00 14.22
N TYR A 10 9.12 7.52 14.03
CA TYR A 10 8.13 8.23 13.22
C TYR A 10 7.67 9.54 13.87
N ALA A 11 7.48 9.56 15.19
CA ALA A 11 7.20 10.80 15.92
C ALA A 11 8.33 11.82 15.73
N LEU A 12 9.58 11.38 15.87
CA LEU A 12 10.75 12.23 15.66
C LEU A 12 10.77 12.85 14.27
N TYR A 13 10.45 12.06 13.23
CA TYR A 13 10.31 12.56 11.86
C TYR A 13 9.20 13.63 11.72
N GLN A 14 8.05 13.41 12.36
CA GLN A 14 6.93 14.35 12.28
C GLN A 14 7.17 15.66 13.03
N LEU A 15 7.87 15.61 14.16
CA LEU A 15 8.05 16.76 15.05
C LEU A 15 8.96 17.84 14.44
N ASN A 16 9.95 17.47 13.64
CA ASN A 16 10.94 18.44 13.15
C ASN A 16 10.28 19.64 12.44
N GLY A 17 10.53 20.84 12.95
CA GLY A 17 9.99 22.10 12.44
C GLY A 17 8.53 22.38 12.79
N LYS A 18 7.89 21.55 13.63
CA LYS A 18 6.54 21.79 14.16
C LYS A 18 6.58 22.74 15.34
N LYS A 19 5.44 23.39 15.61
CA LYS A 19 5.23 24.21 16.81
C LYS A 19 5.17 23.34 18.06
N ASP A 20 5.45 23.94 19.21
CA ASP A 20 5.37 23.31 20.53
C ASP A 20 3.96 22.85 20.94
N ASP A 21 2.92 23.41 20.33
CA ASP A 21 1.52 22.98 20.46
C ASP A 21 1.12 21.84 19.49
N TYR A 22 2.06 21.30 18.71
CA TYR A 22 1.75 20.23 17.76
C TYR A 22 1.44 18.92 18.47
N GLU A 23 0.27 18.37 18.15
CA GLU A 23 -0.19 17.07 18.64
C GLU A 23 -0.01 15.98 17.58
N LEU A 24 0.47 14.81 18.01
CA LEU A 24 0.53 13.62 17.17
C LEU A 24 -0.88 13.07 16.98
N ASN A 25 -1.26 12.74 15.74
CA ASN A 25 -2.60 12.29 15.41
C ASN A 25 -2.89 10.89 16.00
N GLU A 26 -3.76 10.83 17.02
CA GLU A 26 -4.06 9.57 17.73
C GLU A 26 -4.56 8.46 16.81
N PHE A 27 -5.45 8.77 15.86
CA PHE A 27 -5.98 7.78 14.92
C PHE A 27 -4.88 7.14 14.07
N THR A 28 -3.93 7.93 13.59
CA THR A 28 -2.79 7.47 12.80
C THR A 28 -1.90 6.54 13.62
N TRP A 29 -1.63 6.88 14.88
CA TRP A 29 -0.83 6.05 15.77
C TRP A 29 -1.51 4.73 16.11
N GLN A 30 -2.81 4.77 16.37
CA GLN A 30 -3.59 3.56 16.61
C GLN A 30 -3.63 2.66 15.37
N SER A 31 -3.76 3.24 14.17
CA SER A 31 -3.82 2.47 12.92
C SER A 31 -2.48 1.83 12.54
N ILE A 32 -1.35 2.49 12.79
CA ILE A 32 -0.03 2.01 12.32
C ILE A 32 0.68 1.19 13.41
N PHE A 33 0.60 1.64 14.66
CA PHE A 33 1.38 1.11 15.77
C PHE A 33 0.53 0.45 16.86
N ASN A 34 -0.81 0.49 16.75
CA ASN A 34 -1.74 -0.04 17.74
C ASN A 34 -1.48 0.51 19.17
N MET A 35 -1.19 1.80 19.27
CA MET A 35 -0.92 2.49 20.53
C MET A 35 -1.35 3.96 20.49
N SER A 36 -1.47 4.57 21.67
CA SER A 36 -1.65 6.03 21.83
C SER A 36 -0.28 6.75 21.79
N PRO A 37 -0.19 7.95 21.17
CA PRO A 37 1.06 8.73 21.14
C PRO A 37 1.40 9.46 22.45
N ASN A 38 0.57 9.32 23.48
CA ASN A 38 0.72 10.04 24.75
C ASN A 38 2.10 9.81 25.38
N GLY A 39 2.76 10.90 25.75
CA GLY A 39 4.09 10.89 26.38
C GLY A 39 5.26 10.59 25.44
N ILE A 40 5.04 10.34 24.14
CA ILE A 40 6.14 10.15 23.18
C ILE A 40 6.97 11.43 23.04
N ILE A 41 6.33 12.60 22.97
CA ILE A 41 7.04 13.89 22.84
C ILE A 41 7.93 14.13 24.06
N ASP A 42 7.38 14.00 25.27
CA ASP A 42 8.15 14.17 26.52
C ASP A 42 9.31 13.20 26.61
N LYS A 43 9.10 11.94 26.19
CA LYS A 43 10.16 10.92 26.10
C LYS A 43 11.24 11.32 25.10
N LEU A 44 10.90 11.86 23.93
CA LEU A 44 11.87 12.27 22.92
C LEU A 44 12.69 13.49 23.37
N ILE A 45 12.06 14.45 24.06
CA ILE A 45 12.74 15.60 24.68
C ILE A 45 13.65 15.12 25.81
N GLY A 46 13.12 14.32 26.74
CA GLY A 46 13.86 13.82 27.90
C GLY A 46 15.06 12.94 27.55
N ASN A 47 15.01 12.27 26.40
CA ASN A 47 16.14 11.50 25.86
C ASN A 47 17.08 12.34 24.98
N GLY A 48 16.80 13.62 24.75
CA GLY A 48 17.66 14.52 23.98
C GLY A 48 17.67 14.29 22.47
N PHE A 49 16.61 13.70 21.89
CA PHE A 49 16.49 13.55 20.42
C PHE A 49 15.89 14.77 19.74
N VAL A 50 15.05 15.52 20.47
CA VAL A 50 14.40 16.73 20.00
C VAL A 50 14.48 17.79 21.11
N GLU A 51 14.57 19.05 20.72
CA GLU A 51 14.57 20.19 21.63
C GLU A 51 13.57 21.25 21.17
N LEU A 52 13.12 22.08 22.10
CA LEU A 52 12.27 23.23 21.82
C LEU A 52 13.13 24.47 21.71
N VAL A 53 13.10 25.11 20.54
CA VAL A 53 13.96 26.26 20.21
C VAL A 53 13.14 27.42 19.70
N SER A 54 13.59 28.63 20.05
CA SER A 54 13.13 29.89 19.46
C SER A 54 14.08 30.23 18.31
N ASP A 55 13.83 29.66 17.14
CA ASP A 55 14.64 29.89 15.94
C ASP A 55 13.79 30.63 14.89
N PRO A 56 14.07 31.93 14.63
CA PRO A 56 13.36 32.70 13.61
C PRO A 56 13.30 32.03 12.24
N GLN A 57 14.33 31.28 11.84
CA GLN A 57 14.38 30.63 10.54
C GLN A 57 13.36 29.49 10.43
N ILE A 58 13.02 28.85 11.55
CA ILE A 58 12.04 27.76 11.61
C ILE A 58 10.64 28.32 11.92
N ALA A 59 10.55 29.31 12.80
CA ALA A 59 9.29 29.83 13.29
C ALA A 59 8.56 30.75 12.29
N LEU A 60 9.26 31.66 11.59
CA LEU A 60 8.63 32.58 10.63
C LEU A 60 7.87 31.86 9.50
N PRO A 61 8.39 30.78 8.89
CA PRO A 61 7.64 29.97 7.93
C PRO A 61 6.32 29.39 8.46
N GLN A 62 6.12 29.29 9.78
CA GLN A 62 4.89 28.76 10.39
C GLN A 62 3.79 29.81 10.58
N LEU A 63 4.12 31.11 10.48
CA LEU A 63 3.14 32.19 10.58
C LEU A 63 2.23 32.27 9.34
N LEU A 64 1.01 32.79 9.50
CA LEU A 64 0.14 33.05 8.36
C LEU A 64 0.66 34.26 7.56
N VAL A 65 0.32 34.32 6.28
CA VAL A 65 0.71 35.45 5.40
C VAL A 65 0.27 36.81 5.97
N PRO A 66 -0.95 36.97 6.54
CA PRO A 66 -1.35 38.22 7.18
C PRO A 66 -0.45 38.61 8.36
N ASP A 67 -0.02 37.66 9.18
CA ASP A 67 0.85 37.91 10.34
C ASP A 67 2.22 38.42 9.88
N LEU A 68 2.82 37.75 8.89
CA LEU A 68 4.09 38.17 8.27
C LEU A 68 4.02 39.58 7.68
N LYS A 69 2.91 39.91 7.01
CA LYS A 69 2.68 41.26 6.49
C LYS A 69 2.53 42.30 7.61
N SER A 70 1.96 41.90 8.75
CA SER A 70 1.79 42.78 9.90
C SER A 70 3.13 43.12 10.54
N ILE A 71 4.02 42.13 10.71
CA ILE A 71 5.41 42.34 11.15
C ILE A 71 6.13 43.33 10.23
N LEU A 72 6.09 43.08 8.91
CA LEU A 72 6.72 43.96 7.93
C LEU A 72 6.14 45.37 7.95
N LYS A 73 4.81 45.52 8.08
CA LYS A 73 4.15 46.83 8.16
C LYS A 73 4.58 47.62 9.40
N ASN A 74 4.72 46.96 10.55
CA ASN A 74 5.13 47.59 11.80
C ASN A 74 6.58 48.10 11.77
N LYS A 75 7.39 47.59 10.84
CA LYS A 75 8.77 48.02 10.60
C LYS A 75 8.92 48.87 9.32
N ASP A 76 7.80 49.37 8.78
CA ASP A 76 7.75 50.16 7.54
C ASP A 76 8.41 49.47 6.31
N LEU A 77 8.39 48.14 6.28
CA LEU A 77 8.92 47.33 5.20
C LEU A 77 7.84 46.97 4.17
N LYS A 78 8.29 46.70 2.94
CA LYS A 78 7.42 46.30 1.83
C LYS A 78 6.64 45.02 2.17
N VAL A 79 5.30 45.07 2.08
CA VAL A 79 4.39 43.96 2.43
C VAL A 79 3.93 43.10 1.24
N SER A 80 4.33 43.43 0.02
CA SER A 80 3.98 42.64 -1.17
C SER A 80 4.96 41.47 -1.36
N GLY A 81 4.48 40.38 -1.94
CA GLY A 81 5.30 39.22 -2.31
C GLY A 81 4.69 37.89 -1.90
N ARG A 82 5.34 36.81 -2.30
CA ARG A 82 5.00 35.44 -1.86
C ARG A 82 5.50 35.21 -0.43
N LYS A 83 4.92 34.24 0.29
CA LYS A 83 5.27 33.94 1.69
C LYS A 83 6.78 33.83 1.94
N LYS A 84 7.51 33.12 1.07
CA LYS A 84 8.98 32.99 1.15
C LYS A 84 9.69 34.35 1.09
N GLU A 85 9.29 35.23 0.18
CA GLU A 85 9.87 36.57 0.05
C GLU A 85 9.60 37.44 1.29
N LEU A 86 8.42 37.29 1.90
CA LEU A 86 8.09 37.99 3.14
C LEU A 86 8.97 37.50 4.31
N VAL A 87 9.14 36.17 4.44
CA VAL A 87 10.02 35.57 5.47
C VAL A 87 11.46 36.03 5.29
N THR A 88 12.01 35.92 4.08
CA THR A 88 13.37 36.39 3.78
C THR A 88 13.54 37.87 4.13
N ARG A 89 12.57 38.72 3.77
CA ARG A 89 12.63 40.15 4.09
C ARG A 89 12.65 40.41 5.60
N ILE A 90 11.90 39.66 6.39
CA ILE A 90 11.95 39.77 7.85
C ILE A 90 13.34 39.37 8.36
N LEU A 91 13.86 38.21 7.93
CA LEU A 91 15.18 37.71 8.35
C LEU A 91 16.35 38.63 7.93
N ASP A 92 16.22 39.33 6.80
CA ASP A 92 17.26 40.22 6.28
C ASP A 92 17.26 41.60 6.95
N ASN A 93 16.15 42.02 7.58
CA ASN A 93 15.97 43.39 8.08
C ASN A 93 15.74 43.48 9.59
N LEU A 94 15.38 42.38 10.26
CA LEU A 94 15.17 42.35 11.70
C LEU A 94 16.18 41.38 12.34
N ASP A 95 16.66 41.72 13.53
CA ASP A 95 17.45 40.79 14.33
C ASP A 95 16.57 39.79 15.11
N ALA A 96 17.21 38.80 15.73
CA ALA A 96 16.49 37.76 16.49
C ALA A 96 15.64 38.34 17.63
N THR A 97 16.14 39.37 18.32
CA THR A 97 15.41 39.99 19.44
C THR A 97 14.17 40.73 18.98
N GLU A 98 14.24 41.45 17.85
CA GLU A 98 13.09 42.10 17.26
C GLU A 98 12.05 41.10 16.74
N ILE A 99 12.50 39.95 16.23
CA ILE A 99 11.60 38.90 15.74
C ILE A 99 10.89 38.20 16.90
N ASP A 100 11.58 37.97 18.02
CA ASP A 100 11.02 37.35 19.22
C ASP A 100 9.85 38.16 19.82
N GLU A 101 9.77 39.46 19.56
CA GLU A 101 8.60 40.30 19.93
C GLU A 101 7.30 39.84 19.26
N TYR A 102 7.38 39.13 18.12
CA TYR A 102 6.23 38.70 17.32
C TYR A 102 5.99 37.18 17.38
N ILE A 103 6.95 36.40 17.88
CA ILE A 103 6.89 34.94 17.89
C ILE A 103 6.83 34.47 19.34
N HIS A 104 5.65 34.02 19.77
CA HIS A 104 5.40 33.58 21.14
C HIS A 104 5.27 32.06 21.28
N PHE A 105 5.80 31.30 20.33
CA PHE A 105 5.82 29.84 20.35
C PHE A 105 7.23 29.33 20.08
N LYS A 106 7.55 28.15 20.60
CA LYS A 106 8.78 27.43 20.24
C LYS A 106 8.51 26.44 19.12
N THR A 107 9.58 26.00 18.50
CA THR A 107 9.52 24.93 17.49
C THR A 107 10.37 23.74 17.91
N PHE A 108 9.91 22.55 17.59
CA PHE A 108 10.69 21.33 17.71
C PHE A 108 11.83 21.32 16.69
N ARG A 109 13.04 21.07 17.16
CA ARG A 109 14.23 20.88 16.33
C ARG A 109 14.92 19.57 16.72
N LEU A 110 15.34 18.81 15.71
CA LEU A 110 16.15 17.61 15.92
C LEU A 110 17.53 18.00 16.47
N THR A 111 17.98 17.29 17.50
CA THR A 111 19.38 17.33 17.92
C THR A 111 20.24 16.51 16.96
N ASP A 112 21.58 16.62 17.04
CA ASP A 112 22.49 15.74 16.29
C ASP A 112 22.21 14.26 16.57
N THR A 113 21.85 13.91 17.81
CA THR A 113 21.48 12.55 18.18
C THR A 113 20.16 12.13 17.52
N GLY A 114 19.15 13.00 17.51
CA GLY A 114 17.89 12.73 16.81
C GLY A 114 18.06 12.60 15.30
N PHE A 115 18.86 13.47 14.70
CA PHE A 115 19.17 13.41 13.26
C PHE A 115 19.86 12.10 12.88
N ASN A 116 20.89 11.70 13.64
CA ASN A 116 21.60 10.44 13.40
C ASN A 116 20.69 9.22 13.59
N LEU A 117 19.79 9.25 14.57
CA LEU A 117 18.81 8.19 14.78
C LEU A 117 17.86 8.06 13.59
N LEU A 118 17.31 9.18 13.07
CA LEU A 118 16.48 9.16 11.87
C LEU A 118 17.23 8.60 10.66
N LYS A 119 18.49 9.00 10.48
CA LYS A 119 19.33 8.51 9.37
C LYS A 119 19.61 7.01 9.43
N GLN A 120 19.69 6.44 10.64
CA GLN A 120 19.87 4.99 10.82
C GLN A 120 18.58 4.19 10.57
N HIS A 121 17.43 4.88 10.55
CA HIS A 121 16.10 4.31 10.43
C HIS A 121 15.25 5.04 9.36
N SER A 122 15.89 5.50 8.29
CA SER A 122 15.28 6.30 7.22
C SER A 122 14.07 5.61 6.56
N ALA A 123 14.02 4.27 6.58
CA ALA A 123 12.90 3.52 6.03
C ALA A 123 11.62 3.65 6.87
N VAL A 124 11.74 3.87 8.18
CA VAL A 124 10.60 3.87 9.11
C VAL A 124 9.58 4.97 8.76
N PRO A 125 9.97 6.25 8.56
CA PRO A 125 9.04 7.28 8.14
C PRO A 125 8.34 7.00 6.82
N ILE A 126 9.03 6.35 5.88
CA ILE A 126 8.48 6.04 4.56
C ILE A 126 7.41 4.95 4.70
N ILE A 127 7.72 3.86 5.39
CA ILE A 127 6.77 2.76 5.62
C ILE A 127 5.56 3.24 6.41
N ALA A 128 5.76 4.05 7.46
CA ALA A 128 4.65 4.60 8.24
C ALA A 128 3.76 5.54 7.41
N LYS A 129 4.36 6.39 6.57
CA LYS A 129 3.61 7.34 5.72
C LYS A 129 2.73 6.65 4.68
N TYR A 130 3.20 5.54 4.11
CA TYR A 130 2.48 4.78 3.09
C TYR A 130 1.85 3.49 3.63
N TYR A 131 1.63 3.43 4.95
CA TYR A 131 1.20 2.22 5.62
C TYR A 131 -0.13 1.68 5.04
N ASP A 132 -0.13 0.41 4.66
CA ASP A 132 -1.29 -0.37 4.24
C ASP A 132 -1.23 -1.70 5.00
N ASN A 133 -2.29 -2.02 5.74
CA ASN A 133 -2.36 -3.18 6.64
C ASN A 133 -2.04 -4.52 5.97
N ASP A 134 -2.20 -4.62 4.65
CA ASP A 134 -2.01 -5.86 3.89
C ASP A 134 -0.65 -5.91 3.19
N ILE A 135 -0.21 -4.78 2.62
CA ILE A 135 0.97 -4.72 1.74
C ILE A 135 2.12 -3.97 2.39
N ILE A 136 1.93 -2.70 2.74
CA ILE A 136 3.00 -1.80 3.21
C ILE A 136 2.98 -1.78 4.74
N THR A 137 3.61 -2.79 5.33
CA THR A 137 3.79 -2.89 6.79
C THR A 137 5.27 -3.06 7.14
N PHE A 138 5.64 -2.76 8.39
CA PHE A 138 7.02 -3.00 8.85
C PHE A 138 7.43 -4.47 8.75
N LYS A 139 6.52 -5.39 9.06
CA LYS A 139 6.74 -6.83 8.93
C LYS A 139 7.00 -7.21 7.47
N ASN A 140 6.20 -6.67 6.55
CA ASN A 140 6.35 -6.95 5.13
C ASN A 140 7.63 -6.34 4.55
N ALA A 141 8.03 -5.15 5.02
CA ALA A 141 9.31 -4.54 4.66
C ALA A 141 10.50 -5.41 5.11
N GLU A 142 10.45 -5.96 6.33
CA GLU A 142 11.46 -6.90 6.82
C GLU A 142 11.51 -8.19 5.97
N ILE A 143 10.35 -8.76 5.63
CA ILE A 143 10.25 -9.95 4.76
C ILE A 143 10.82 -9.67 3.36
N ALA A 144 10.57 -8.48 2.81
CA ALA A 144 11.10 -8.04 1.52
C ALA A 144 12.59 -7.66 1.58
N GLY A 145 13.21 -7.65 2.77
CA GLY A 145 14.63 -7.35 2.94
C GLY A 145 14.98 -5.87 2.83
N ILE A 146 14.01 -4.98 3.08
CA ILE A 146 14.24 -3.53 3.13
C ILE A 146 15.16 -3.21 4.31
N LYS A 147 16.23 -2.46 4.05
CA LYS A 147 17.18 -2.03 5.08
C LYS A 147 16.59 -0.84 5.85
N GLU A 148 16.82 -0.79 7.15
CA GLU A 148 16.43 0.34 8.01
C GLU A 148 17.03 1.67 7.53
N THR A 149 18.24 1.63 6.94
CA THR A 149 18.94 2.81 6.42
C THR A 149 18.54 3.21 5.00
N GLU A 150 17.67 2.44 4.34
CA GLU A 150 17.19 2.81 3.00
C GLU A 150 16.38 4.10 3.09
N ASP A 151 16.66 5.06 2.22
CA ASP A 151 16.10 6.40 2.33
C ASP A 151 15.43 6.91 1.05
N ASP A 152 15.55 6.20 -0.09
CA ASP A 152 14.78 6.51 -1.30
C ASP A 152 13.36 5.93 -1.18
N PRO A 153 12.32 6.78 -1.04
CA PRO A 153 10.95 6.29 -0.95
C PRO A 153 10.52 5.50 -2.19
N LYS A 154 11.01 5.85 -3.37
CA LYS A 154 10.67 5.13 -4.61
C LYS A 154 11.23 3.73 -4.58
N GLU A 155 12.50 3.58 -4.21
CA GLU A 155 13.14 2.27 -4.12
C GLU A 155 12.48 1.38 -3.05
N ILE A 156 12.20 1.92 -1.85
CA ILE A 156 11.52 1.15 -0.79
C ILE A 156 10.17 0.63 -1.24
N LEU A 157 9.32 1.52 -1.77
CA LEU A 157 7.96 1.18 -2.15
C LEU A 157 7.94 0.26 -3.37
N HIS A 158 8.82 0.50 -4.35
CA HIS A 158 8.98 -0.37 -5.50
C HIS A 158 9.44 -1.77 -5.07
N ASN A 159 10.55 -1.88 -4.34
CA ASN A 159 11.10 -3.17 -3.93
C ASN A 159 10.12 -3.97 -3.05
N LEU A 160 9.43 -3.31 -2.12
CA LEU A 160 8.42 -3.95 -1.28
C LEU A 160 7.25 -4.46 -2.13
N THR A 161 6.64 -3.60 -2.94
CA THR A 161 5.47 -3.99 -3.73
C THR A 161 5.82 -5.00 -4.82
N ASP A 162 7.02 -4.92 -5.41
CA ASP A 162 7.48 -5.86 -6.44
C ASP A 162 7.77 -7.25 -5.85
N TYR A 163 8.37 -7.30 -4.66
CA TYR A 163 8.54 -8.55 -3.93
C TYR A 163 7.19 -9.25 -3.71
N PHE A 164 6.19 -8.56 -3.18
CA PHE A 164 4.88 -9.15 -2.93
C PHE A 164 4.09 -9.44 -4.21
N TYR A 165 4.27 -8.63 -5.26
CA TYR A 165 3.72 -8.90 -6.59
C TYR A 165 4.15 -10.29 -7.06
N HIS A 166 5.46 -10.57 -7.04
CA HIS A 166 5.99 -11.85 -7.48
C HIS A 166 5.57 -13.01 -6.58
N ILE A 167 5.62 -12.84 -5.25
CA ILE A 167 5.20 -13.88 -4.30
C ILE A 167 3.73 -14.25 -4.50
N TYR A 168 2.83 -13.27 -4.64
CA TYR A 168 1.41 -13.55 -4.79
C TYR A 168 1.04 -14.06 -6.17
N LEU A 169 1.75 -13.60 -7.21
CA LEU A 169 1.61 -14.16 -8.55
C LEU A 169 1.99 -15.65 -8.58
N THR A 170 3.17 -16.03 -8.07
CA THR A 170 3.63 -17.43 -8.08
C THR A 170 2.76 -18.34 -7.21
N LYS A 171 2.17 -17.80 -6.14
CA LYS A 171 1.27 -18.55 -5.25
C LYS A 171 -0.20 -18.51 -5.69
N ASN A 172 -0.51 -17.91 -6.84
CA ASN A 172 -1.89 -17.73 -7.33
C ASN A 172 -2.81 -17.06 -6.29
N LYS A 173 -2.28 -16.12 -5.49
CA LYS A 173 -3.03 -15.35 -4.48
C LYS A 173 -3.57 -14.08 -5.12
N TRP A 174 -4.57 -14.23 -5.99
CA TRP A 174 -5.07 -13.17 -6.88
C TRP A 174 -5.64 -11.95 -6.15
N HIS A 175 -6.38 -12.16 -5.06
CA HIS A 175 -6.86 -11.04 -4.24
C HIS A 175 -5.71 -10.23 -3.63
N LYS A 176 -4.68 -10.90 -3.11
CA LYS A 176 -3.50 -10.20 -2.57
C LYS A 176 -2.70 -9.51 -3.67
N LEU A 177 -2.61 -10.12 -4.85
CA LEU A 177 -2.00 -9.50 -6.02
C LEU A 177 -2.75 -8.23 -6.45
N TYR A 178 -4.08 -8.26 -6.42
CA TYR A 178 -4.92 -7.08 -6.64
C TYR A 178 -4.58 -5.96 -5.64
N ARG A 179 -4.49 -6.28 -4.33
CA ARG A 179 -4.08 -5.31 -3.29
C ARG A 179 -2.68 -4.73 -3.52
N VAL A 180 -1.73 -5.55 -3.97
CA VAL A 180 -0.39 -5.08 -4.36
C VAL A 180 -0.47 -4.12 -5.54
N LEU A 181 -1.27 -4.41 -6.56
CA LEU A 181 -1.41 -3.53 -7.73
C LEU A 181 -2.06 -2.19 -7.37
N LEU A 182 -3.04 -2.18 -6.45
CA LEU A 182 -3.58 -0.94 -5.89
C LEU A 182 -2.52 -0.14 -5.14
N SER A 183 -1.68 -0.83 -4.34
CA SER A 183 -0.56 -0.19 -3.63
C SER A 183 0.46 0.39 -4.62
N LYS A 184 0.81 -0.35 -5.69
CA LYS A 184 1.68 0.13 -6.79
C LYS A 184 1.08 1.35 -7.49
N GLU A 185 -0.22 1.38 -7.72
CA GLU A 185 -0.90 2.55 -8.31
C GLU A 185 -0.76 3.78 -7.40
N GLN A 186 -1.12 3.65 -6.13
CA GLN A 186 -1.15 4.75 -5.18
C GLN A 186 0.25 5.33 -4.93
N THR A 187 1.24 4.46 -4.75
CA THR A 187 2.65 4.86 -4.54
C THR A 187 3.33 5.31 -5.83
N GLY A 188 2.93 4.72 -6.96
CA GLY A 188 3.42 5.01 -8.30
C GLY A 188 2.85 6.27 -8.93
N ARG A 189 1.94 7.01 -8.28
CA ARG A 189 1.46 8.31 -8.78
C ARG A 189 2.59 9.30 -9.04
N HIS A 190 3.73 9.11 -8.39
CA HIS A 190 4.98 9.87 -8.58
C HIS A 190 5.93 9.32 -9.66
N LEU A 191 5.53 8.28 -10.39
CA LEU A 191 6.27 7.73 -11.53
C LEU A 191 5.75 8.40 -12.81
N ASP A 192 6.65 9.02 -13.58
CA ASP A 192 6.31 9.71 -14.84
C ASP A 192 6.12 8.75 -16.03
N ASN A 193 6.13 7.44 -15.78
CA ASN A 193 6.04 6.42 -16.82
C ASN A 193 4.58 6.03 -17.11
N SER A 194 4.00 6.62 -18.15
CA SER A 194 2.64 6.29 -18.61
C SER A 194 2.47 4.83 -19.03
N ASP A 195 3.54 4.18 -19.50
CA ASP A 195 3.52 2.81 -19.99
C ASP A 195 3.38 1.80 -18.84
N GLU A 196 4.13 2.01 -17.76
CA GLU A 196 4.03 1.22 -16.54
C GLU A 196 2.66 1.39 -15.86
N LYS A 197 2.18 2.64 -15.77
CA LYS A 197 0.84 2.95 -15.23
C LYS A 197 -0.26 2.24 -16.02
N LEU A 198 -0.20 2.29 -17.35
CA LEU A 198 -1.17 1.59 -18.19
C LEU A 198 -1.15 0.07 -17.94
N ASN A 199 0.04 -0.54 -17.83
CA ASN A 199 0.14 -1.96 -17.53
C ASN A 199 -0.42 -2.33 -16.15
N ILE A 200 -0.25 -1.47 -15.15
CA ILE A 200 -0.87 -1.66 -13.82
C ILE A 200 -2.41 -1.57 -13.94
N TYR A 201 -2.94 -0.56 -14.64
CA TYR A 201 -4.39 -0.41 -14.82
C TYR A 201 -5.02 -1.60 -15.54
N LEU A 202 -4.37 -2.10 -16.59
CA LEU A 202 -4.87 -3.27 -17.31
C LEU A 202 -4.88 -4.54 -16.45
N GLN A 203 -3.86 -4.76 -15.61
CA GLN A 203 -3.85 -5.87 -14.67
C GLN A 203 -4.94 -5.76 -13.59
N ILE A 204 -5.15 -4.55 -13.06
CA ILE A 204 -6.23 -4.28 -12.10
C ILE A 204 -7.59 -4.59 -12.75
N ILE A 205 -7.86 -4.04 -13.94
CA ILE A 205 -9.10 -4.29 -14.68
C ILE A 205 -9.29 -5.79 -14.95
N TYR A 206 -8.22 -6.49 -15.35
CA TYR A 206 -8.28 -7.92 -15.60
C TYR A 206 -8.73 -8.69 -14.34
N LEU A 207 -8.11 -8.42 -13.19
CA LEU A 207 -8.49 -9.04 -11.91
C LEU A 207 -9.92 -8.69 -11.47
N CYS A 208 -10.35 -7.44 -11.69
CA CYS A 208 -11.72 -6.99 -11.46
C CYS A 208 -12.74 -7.81 -12.27
N ILE A 209 -12.60 -7.85 -13.59
CA ILE A 209 -13.55 -8.55 -14.45
C ILE A 209 -13.53 -10.05 -14.16
N SER A 210 -12.37 -10.61 -13.84
CA SER A 210 -12.23 -12.04 -13.51
C SER A 210 -12.85 -12.46 -12.18
N GLY A 211 -13.29 -11.53 -11.32
CA GLY A 211 -13.93 -11.84 -10.04
C GLY A 211 -12.96 -12.03 -8.86
N GLN A 212 -11.73 -11.55 -8.99
CA GLN A 212 -10.62 -11.89 -8.09
C GLN A 212 -10.35 -10.81 -7.04
N THR A 213 -11.19 -9.79 -6.95
CA THR A 213 -10.98 -8.60 -6.10
C THR A 213 -11.48 -8.75 -4.67
N SER A 214 -12.38 -9.70 -4.41
CA SER A 214 -12.98 -9.91 -3.09
C SER A 214 -12.01 -10.58 -2.09
N ASN A 215 -12.07 -10.18 -0.80
CA ASN A 215 -11.22 -10.66 0.32
C ASN A 215 -11.34 -12.15 0.69
N PHE A 216 -12.03 -12.97 -0.12
CA PHE A 216 -12.13 -14.40 0.15
C PHE A 216 -10.79 -15.05 -0.24
N ASP A 217 -9.96 -15.33 0.75
CA ASP A 217 -8.56 -15.69 0.53
C ASP A 217 -8.37 -17.15 0.05
N ASP A 218 -9.42 -17.99 0.13
CA ASP A 218 -9.32 -19.45 -0.06
C ASP A 218 -10.56 -20.18 -0.63
N SER A 219 -11.67 -19.51 -0.96
CA SER A 219 -12.79 -20.21 -1.62
C SER A 219 -12.59 -20.24 -3.13
N HIS A 220 -12.79 -21.42 -3.75
CA HIS A 220 -12.79 -21.53 -5.21
C HIS A 220 -13.80 -20.55 -5.79
N LEU A 221 -13.47 -19.94 -6.94
CA LEU A 221 -14.33 -18.95 -7.58
C LEU A 221 -15.73 -19.54 -7.84
N GLN A 222 -15.78 -20.84 -8.14
CA GLN A 222 -17.01 -21.62 -8.31
C GLN A 222 -17.92 -21.67 -7.08
N GLU A 223 -17.36 -21.73 -5.86
CA GLU A 223 -18.14 -21.71 -4.62
C GLU A 223 -18.78 -20.34 -4.39
N ARG A 224 -18.09 -19.26 -4.79
CA ARG A 224 -18.62 -17.90 -4.68
C ARG A 224 -19.84 -17.68 -5.55
N PHE A 225 -19.90 -18.31 -6.73
CA PHE A 225 -21.06 -18.18 -7.63
C PHE A 225 -22.35 -18.76 -7.10
N GLN A 226 -22.28 -19.62 -6.10
CA GLN A 226 -23.49 -20.10 -5.44
C GLN A 226 -24.24 -18.98 -4.73
N TYR A 227 -23.55 -17.88 -4.40
CA TYR A 227 -24.09 -16.70 -3.70
C TYR A 227 -24.40 -15.53 -4.64
N VAL A 228 -24.14 -15.65 -5.95
CA VAL A 228 -24.51 -14.62 -6.92
C VAL A 228 -25.99 -14.82 -7.27
N ASP A 229 -26.89 -14.10 -6.62
CA ASP A 229 -28.33 -14.30 -6.75
C ASP A 229 -28.94 -13.55 -7.94
N SER A 230 -28.39 -12.39 -8.27
CA SER A 230 -28.84 -11.53 -9.36
C SER A 230 -27.73 -11.16 -10.33
N LEU A 231 -28.13 -10.62 -11.48
CA LEU A 231 -27.20 -10.01 -12.44
C LEU A 231 -26.50 -8.78 -11.84
N ASP A 232 -27.20 -8.04 -10.98
CA ASP A 232 -26.66 -6.84 -10.33
C ASP A 232 -25.60 -7.21 -9.30
N ASP A 233 -25.74 -8.35 -8.63
CA ASP A 233 -24.70 -8.86 -7.73
C ASP A 233 -23.41 -9.14 -8.50
N LEU A 234 -23.54 -9.83 -9.65
CA LEU A 234 -22.40 -10.12 -10.52
C LEU A 234 -21.69 -8.84 -10.97
N LYS A 235 -22.45 -7.82 -11.37
CA LYS A 235 -21.91 -6.54 -11.85
C LYS A 235 -21.27 -5.71 -10.74
N SER A 236 -21.92 -5.60 -9.59
CA SER A 236 -21.60 -4.59 -8.58
C SER A 236 -20.63 -5.09 -7.51
N TYR A 237 -20.65 -6.40 -7.21
CA TYR A 237 -19.82 -6.96 -6.13
C TYR A 237 -18.67 -7.81 -6.61
N TYR A 238 -18.80 -8.40 -7.80
CA TYR A 238 -17.82 -9.39 -8.27
C TYR A 238 -17.03 -8.92 -9.49
N CYS A 239 -17.66 -8.27 -10.46
CA CYS A 239 -17.07 -8.06 -11.78
C CYS A 239 -17.29 -6.65 -12.32
N GLU A 240 -17.01 -5.61 -11.55
CA GLU A 240 -17.12 -4.23 -12.02
C GLU A 240 -15.79 -3.76 -12.62
N ILE A 241 -15.82 -3.05 -13.76
CA ILE A 241 -14.67 -2.25 -14.19
C ILE A 241 -14.83 -0.86 -13.56
N PRO A 242 -13.98 -0.44 -12.61
CA PRO A 242 -14.15 0.87 -12.00
C PRO A 242 -13.92 1.98 -13.03
N GLU A 243 -14.88 2.91 -13.12
CA GLU A 243 -14.88 4.01 -14.10
C GLU A 243 -13.60 4.85 -14.05
N PHE A 244 -13.05 5.03 -12.85
CA PHE A 244 -11.76 5.70 -12.64
C PHE A 244 -10.63 5.16 -13.53
N TYR A 245 -10.55 3.84 -13.74
CA TYR A 245 -9.49 3.26 -14.58
C TYR A 245 -9.77 3.45 -16.06
N ILE A 246 -11.04 3.45 -16.48
CA ILE A 246 -11.43 3.79 -17.86
C ILE A 246 -11.03 5.23 -18.18
N ASP A 247 -11.41 6.17 -17.32
CA ASP A 247 -11.03 7.59 -17.46
C ASP A 247 -9.51 7.77 -17.50
N SER A 248 -8.79 7.04 -16.65
CA SER A 248 -7.33 7.13 -16.57
C SER A 248 -6.65 6.59 -17.82
N ILE A 249 -7.16 5.49 -18.39
CA ILE A 249 -6.68 4.96 -19.67
C ILE A 249 -6.98 5.95 -20.80
N GLN A 250 -8.19 6.50 -20.88
CA GLN A 250 -8.55 7.49 -21.91
C GLN A 250 -7.69 8.77 -21.83
N LYS A 251 -7.30 9.21 -20.62
CA LYS A 251 -6.33 10.29 -20.44
C LYS A 251 -4.95 9.93 -21.00
N ILE A 252 -4.48 8.70 -20.77
CA ILE A 252 -3.22 8.21 -21.35
C ILE A 252 -3.33 8.15 -22.88
N GLN A 253 -4.43 7.64 -23.44
CA GLN A 253 -4.68 7.61 -24.89
C GLN A 253 -4.62 9.02 -25.49
N SER A 254 -5.29 9.98 -24.84
CA SER A 254 -5.29 11.39 -25.28
C SER A 254 -3.89 12.02 -25.23
N GLY A 255 -3.08 11.67 -24.23
CA GLY A 255 -1.73 12.22 -24.06
C GLY A 255 -0.65 11.54 -24.90
N THR A 256 -0.86 10.30 -25.35
CA THR A 256 0.16 9.48 -26.05
C THR A 256 -0.20 9.10 -27.48
N GLY A 257 -1.47 9.21 -27.87
CA GLY A 257 -1.99 8.77 -29.16
C GLY A 257 -2.27 7.28 -29.28
N ILE A 258 -2.14 6.51 -28.19
CA ILE A 258 -2.41 5.06 -28.19
C ILE A 258 -3.90 4.79 -28.49
N THR A 259 -4.16 3.88 -29.41
CA THR A 259 -5.49 3.49 -29.88
C THR A 259 -6.11 2.38 -29.03
N ASP A 260 -7.44 2.23 -29.07
CA ASP A 260 -8.14 1.12 -28.40
C ASP A 260 -7.59 -0.26 -28.80
N GLN A 261 -7.23 -0.45 -30.07
CA GLN A 261 -6.65 -1.70 -30.56
C GLN A 261 -5.30 -1.99 -29.89
N GLU A 262 -4.46 -0.99 -29.68
CA GLU A 262 -3.20 -1.14 -28.98
C GLU A 262 -3.42 -1.43 -27.48
N ILE A 263 -4.43 -0.82 -26.86
CA ILE A 263 -4.82 -1.15 -25.48
C ILE A 263 -5.22 -2.64 -25.37
N ILE A 264 -6.05 -3.13 -26.29
CA ILE A 264 -6.46 -4.54 -26.33
C ILE A 264 -5.27 -5.47 -26.62
N GLN A 265 -4.35 -5.08 -27.51
CA GLN A 265 -3.12 -5.85 -27.74
C GLN A 265 -2.23 -5.91 -26.50
N ARG A 266 -2.17 -4.84 -25.69
CA ARG A 266 -1.45 -4.85 -24.42
C ARG A 266 -2.14 -5.74 -23.39
N LEU A 267 -3.47 -5.72 -23.30
CA LEU A 267 -4.22 -6.62 -22.45
C LEU A 267 -3.91 -8.10 -22.80
N LYS A 268 -3.89 -8.45 -24.09
CA LYS A 268 -3.51 -9.80 -24.56
C LYS A 268 -2.13 -10.25 -24.14
N LYS A 269 -1.18 -9.32 -23.99
CA LYS A 269 0.17 -9.63 -23.50
C LYS A 269 0.19 -9.88 -21.99
N ILE A 270 -0.81 -9.38 -21.27
CA ILE A 270 -0.97 -9.55 -19.82
C ILE A 270 -1.68 -10.87 -19.49
N GLU A 271 -2.62 -11.33 -20.33
CA GLU A 271 -3.38 -12.59 -20.09
C GLU A 271 -2.50 -13.80 -19.71
N PRO A 272 -1.35 -14.07 -20.36
CA PRO A 272 -0.53 -15.23 -20.02
C PRO A 272 0.03 -15.22 -18.60
N ILE A 273 0.15 -14.03 -17.99
CA ILE A 273 0.58 -13.86 -16.60
C ILE A 273 -0.42 -14.54 -15.66
N PHE A 274 -1.69 -14.60 -16.05
CA PHE A 274 -2.81 -15.11 -15.26
C PHE A 274 -3.34 -16.47 -15.73
N ASN A 275 -2.57 -17.24 -16.49
CA ASN A 275 -3.02 -18.50 -17.11
C ASN A 275 -3.60 -19.55 -16.14
N ASN A 276 -3.20 -19.51 -14.86
CA ASN A 276 -3.68 -20.44 -13.83
C ASN A 276 -4.87 -19.89 -13.02
N MET A 277 -5.41 -18.74 -13.42
CA MET A 277 -6.49 -18.08 -12.72
C MET A 277 -7.84 -18.58 -13.23
N GLU A 278 -8.73 -18.96 -12.32
CA GLU A 278 -10.14 -19.17 -12.66
C GLU A 278 -10.77 -17.82 -13.03
N ASN A 279 -11.44 -17.76 -14.18
CA ASN A 279 -12.07 -16.54 -14.68
C ASN A 279 -13.58 -16.72 -14.85
N ILE A 280 -14.33 -15.64 -14.59
CA ILE A 280 -15.78 -15.56 -14.83
C ILE A 280 -16.08 -15.44 -16.31
N PHE A 281 -15.33 -14.56 -16.97
CA PHE A 281 -15.44 -14.29 -18.39
C PHE A 281 -14.29 -14.99 -19.12
N SER A 282 -14.55 -15.43 -20.34
CA SER A 282 -13.47 -15.83 -21.24
C SER A 282 -12.59 -14.63 -21.59
N ASN A 283 -11.32 -14.84 -21.97
CA ASN A 283 -10.42 -13.76 -22.36
C ASN A 283 -11.03 -12.85 -23.44
N ASN A 284 -11.66 -13.44 -24.47
CA ASN A 284 -12.37 -12.70 -25.51
C ASN A 284 -13.55 -11.86 -24.98
N GLU A 285 -14.21 -12.28 -23.90
CA GLU A 285 -15.24 -11.48 -23.25
C GLU A 285 -14.63 -10.35 -22.42
N ILE A 286 -13.52 -10.59 -21.72
CA ILE A 286 -12.75 -9.55 -21.00
C ILE A 286 -12.29 -8.46 -21.97
N GLU A 287 -11.70 -8.83 -23.11
CA GLU A 287 -11.30 -7.91 -24.19
C GLU A 287 -12.47 -7.04 -24.65
N LYS A 288 -13.63 -7.67 -24.93
CA LYS A 288 -14.83 -6.97 -25.39
C LYS A 288 -15.38 -6.02 -24.33
N LEU A 289 -15.39 -6.45 -23.06
CA LEU A 289 -15.84 -5.62 -21.95
C LEU A 289 -14.97 -4.37 -21.82
N LEU A 290 -13.64 -4.50 -21.89
CA LEU A 290 -12.74 -3.35 -21.88
C LEU A 290 -12.96 -2.44 -23.09
N LEU A 291 -12.98 -3.01 -24.31
CA LEU A 291 -13.16 -2.24 -25.54
C LEU A 291 -14.47 -1.43 -25.53
N PHE A 292 -15.57 -2.08 -25.13
CA PHE A 292 -16.88 -1.42 -25.05
C PHE A 292 -16.93 -0.36 -23.96
N SER A 293 -16.21 -0.55 -22.86
CA SER A 293 -16.12 0.45 -21.78
C SER A 293 -15.35 1.69 -22.23
N LEU A 294 -14.24 1.52 -22.96
CA LEU A 294 -13.46 2.63 -23.52
C LEU A 294 -14.27 3.47 -24.54
N GLN A 295 -15.23 2.86 -25.24
CA GLN A 295 -16.05 3.52 -26.27
C GLN A 295 -17.25 4.31 -25.74
N GLY A 296 -17.57 4.21 -24.44
CA GLY A 296 -18.63 4.98 -23.76
C GLY A 296 -20.09 4.69 -24.16
N ASN A 297 -20.37 4.23 -25.38
CA ASN A 297 -21.72 4.08 -25.94
C ASN A 297 -22.14 2.60 -26.13
N SER A 298 -21.67 1.70 -25.27
CA SER A 298 -21.85 0.25 -25.46
C SER A 298 -22.54 -0.47 -24.29
N THR A 299 -23.36 0.23 -23.50
CA THR A 299 -24.05 -0.32 -22.32
C THR A 299 -24.87 -1.57 -22.63
N GLU A 300 -25.61 -1.59 -23.75
CA GLU A 300 -26.38 -2.77 -24.18
C GLU A 300 -25.47 -3.96 -24.50
N LYS A 301 -24.34 -3.72 -25.18
CA LYS A 301 -23.37 -4.76 -25.54
C LYS A 301 -22.70 -5.33 -24.30
N ILE A 302 -22.29 -4.47 -23.37
CA ILE A 302 -21.75 -4.86 -22.07
C ILE A 302 -22.78 -5.72 -21.33
N ASN A 303 -24.02 -5.22 -21.17
CA ASN A 303 -25.10 -5.95 -20.50
C ASN A 303 -25.35 -7.34 -21.12
N SER A 304 -25.30 -7.45 -22.45
CA SER A 304 -25.48 -8.73 -23.15
C SER A 304 -24.40 -9.77 -22.78
N ILE A 305 -23.17 -9.33 -22.50
CA ILE A 305 -22.08 -10.21 -22.08
C ILE A 305 -22.36 -10.70 -20.66
N TYR A 306 -22.66 -9.79 -19.71
CA TYR A 306 -22.98 -10.16 -18.33
C TYR A 306 -24.18 -11.12 -18.25
N VAL A 307 -25.28 -10.85 -18.96
CA VAL A 307 -26.48 -11.71 -18.96
C VAL A 307 -26.16 -13.12 -19.43
N ARG A 308 -25.37 -13.24 -20.51
CA ARG A 308 -24.99 -14.54 -21.06
C ARG A 308 -24.13 -15.33 -20.06
N THR A 309 -23.13 -14.68 -19.47
CA THR A 309 -22.24 -15.29 -18.48
C THR A 309 -23.02 -15.71 -17.24
N PHE A 310 -23.86 -14.83 -16.69
CA PHE A 310 -24.70 -15.13 -15.53
C PHE A 310 -25.61 -16.35 -15.76
N ASN A 311 -26.29 -16.40 -16.91
CA ASN A 311 -27.14 -17.55 -17.27
C ASN A 311 -26.33 -18.85 -17.41
N SER A 312 -25.12 -18.78 -17.96
CA SER A 312 -24.21 -19.92 -18.04
C SER A 312 -23.77 -20.40 -16.65
N LEU A 313 -23.48 -19.48 -15.73
CA LEU A 313 -23.10 -19.80 -14.36
C LEU A 313 -24.25 -20.50 -13.61
N LYS A 314 -25.47 -19.93 -13.65
CA LYS A 314 -26.65 -20.54 -12.99
C LYS A 314 -26.96 -21.95 -13.49
N LYS A 315 -26.82 -22.21 -14.81
CA LYS A 315 -26.98 -23.56 -15.37
C LYS A 315 -25.97 -24.55 -14.80
N LYS A 316 -24.70 -24.14 -14.64
CA LYS A 316 -23.65 -24.99 -14.05
C LYS A 316 -23.95 -25.33 -12.59
N THR A 317 -24.40 -24.37 -11.79
CA THR A 317 -24.74 -24.58 -10.38
C THR A 317 -25.92 -25.55 -10.18
N ILE A 318 -26.95 -25.46 -11.02
CA ILE A 318 -28.10 -26.37 -10.98
C ILE A 318 -27.67 -27.81 -11.33
N SER A 319 -26.80 -27.97 -12.34
CA SER A 319 -26.27 -29.29 -12.73
C SER A 319 -25.43 -29.93 -11.64
N THR A 320 -24.64 -29.16 -10.87
CA THR A 320 -23.81 -29.71 -9.79
C THR A 320 -24.62 -30.15 -8.58
N ARG A 321 -25.69 -29.41 -8.23
CA ARG A 321 -26.61 -29.79 -7.14
C ARG A 321 -27.35 -31.10 -7.44
N ASN A 322 -27.80 -31.31 -8.68
CA ASN A 322 -28.50 -32.54 -9.07
C ASN A 322 -27.62 -33.80 -9.02
N VAL A 323 -26.30 -33.66 -9.20
CA VAL A 323 -25.34 -34.78 -9.10
C VAL A 323 -25.05 -35.13 -7.64
N HIS A 324 -25.00 -34.15 -6.74
CA HIS A 324 -24.70 -34.38 -5.32
C HIS A 324 -25.92 -34.87 -4.49
N THR A 325 -27.15 -34.67 -4.97
CA THR A 325 -28.35 -35.26 -4.35
C THR A 325 -28.41 -36.80 -4.42
N ILE A 326 -27.50 -37.47 -5.14
CA ILE A 326 -27.41 -38.94 -5.20
C ILE A 326 -26.39 -39.50 -4.18
N THR A 327 -25.61 -38.67 -3.46
CA THR A 327 -24.56 -39.14 -2.54
C THR A 327 -24.49 -38.41 -1.19
N ASN A 328 -25.56 -37.73 -0.78
CA ASN A 328 -25.55 -36.82 0.37
C ASN A 328 -25.38 -37.47 1.77
N ASP A 329 -25.37 -38.80 1.91
CA ASP A 329 -25.15 -39.45 3.21
C ASP A 329 -23.66 -39.57 3.61
N ASP A 330 -22.72 -39.47 2.65
CA ASP A 330 -21.28 -39.64 2.91
C ASP A 330 -20.52 -38.31 3.14
N PHE A 331 -21.04 -37.19 2.64
CA PHE A 331 -20.34 -35.91 2.69
C PHE A 331 -20.39 -35.27 4.08
N THR A 332 -21.54 -35.33 4.75
CA THR A 332 -21.75 -34.77 6.10
C THR A 332 -20.87 -35.47 7.13
N LYS A 333 -20.58 -36.78 6.97
CA LYS A 333 -19.65 -37.53 7.82
C LYS A 333 -18.19 -37.14 7.59
N LYS A 334 -17.77 -36.87 6.35
CA LYS A 334 -16.38 -36.48 6.02
C LYS A 334 -16.02 -35.08 6.51
N VAL A 335 -16.94 -34.12 6.43
CA VAL A 335 -16.70 -32.74 6.92
C VAL A 335 -16.54 -32.73 8.45
N LEU A 336 -17.39 -33.45 9.18
CA LEU A 336 -17.32 -33.55 10.65
C LEU A 336 -16.04 -34.26 11.14
N ILE A 337 -15.51 -35.23 10.40
CA ILE A 337 -14.24 -35.90 10.74
C ILE A 337 -13.04 -34.99 10.47
N THR A 338 -13.09 -34.17 9.42
CA THR A 338 -11.98 -33.30 9.03
C THR A 338 -11.85 -32.07 9.94
N GLU A 339 -12.97 -31.52 10.42
CA GLU A 339 -12.93 -30.42 11.40
C GLU A 339 -12.49 -30.89 12.79
N LYS A 340 -12.88 -32.10 13.20
CA LYS A 340 -12.42 -32.68 14.47
C LYS A 340 -10.90 -32.87 14.50
N ASN A 341 -10.32 -33.42 13.42
CA ASN A 341 -8.87 -33.61 13.33
C ASN A 341 -8.09 -32.28 13.29
N LYS A 342 -8.62 -31.23 12.66
CA LYS A 342 -8.00 -29.88 12.66
C LYS A 342 -7.99 -29.23 14.04
N ILE A 343 -9.03 -29.46 14.85
CA ILE A 343 -9.10 -28.96 16.22
C ILE A 343 -8.09 -29.70 17.11
N ASP A 344 -7.94 -31.01 16.93
CA ASP A 344 -6.99 -31.82 17.69
C ASP A 344 -5.51 -31.49 17.33
N ASP A 345 -5.21 -31.18 16.06
CA ASP A 345 -3.87 -30.76 15.62
C ASP A 345 -3.48 -29.37 16.17
N LEU A 346 -4.42 -28.41 16.17
CA LEU A 346 -4.20 -27.07 16.76
C LEU A 346 -4.02 -27.12 18.29
N PHE A 347 -4.64 -28.09 18.96
CA PHE A 347 -4.47 -28.29 20.39
C PHE A 347 -3.10 -28.89 20.73
N ASN A 348 -2.58 -29.78 19.89
CA ASN A 348 -1.29 -30.44 20.08
C ASN A 348 -0.07 -29.55 19.71
N GLU A 349 -0.20 -28.64 18.74
CA GLU A 349 0.87 -27.67 18.44
C GLU A 349 1.09 -26.66 19.59
N LYS A 350 0.02 -26.28 20.28
CA LYS A 350 0.09 -25.33 21.41
C LYS A 350 0.72 -25.92 22.67
N ILE A 351 0.60 -27.24 22.87
CA ILE A 351 1.24 -27.94 23.99
C ILE A 351 2.75 -28.15 23.74
N ASN A 352 3.17 -28.28 22.47
CA ASN A 352 4.58 -28.49 22.11
C ASN A 352 5.40 -27.19 21.99
N SER A 353 4.76 -26.04 21.72
CA SER A 353 5.46 -24.74 21.72
C SER A 353 5.88 -24.28 23.12
N ASP A 354 5.12 -24.67 24.14
CA ASP A 354 5.40 -24.27 25.53
C ASP A 354 6.47 -25.14 26.21
N ALA A 355 6.86 -26.27 25.60
CA ALA A 355 7.85 -27.20 26.14
C ALA A 355 9.29 -27.01 25.62
N SER A 356 9.52 -26.18 24.59
CA SER A 356 10.79 -26.15 23.85
C SER A 356 11.68 -24.90 24.07
N SER A 357 11.33 -24.00 24.98
CA SER A 357 12.17 -22.85 25.35
C SER A 357 13.23 -23.16 26.42
N VAL A 358 14.11 -24.14 26.20
CA VAL A 358 15.38 -24.26 26.96
C VAL A 358 16.50 -24.80 26.06
N GLY A 359 17.44 -23.94 25.66
CA GLY A 359 18.85 -24.36 25.48
C GLY A 359 19.60 -24.00 24.19
N ARG A 360 20.58 -23.10 24.37
CA ARG A 360 21.95 -23.04 23.78
C ARG A 360 22.22 -22.36 22.42
N LYS A 361 23.01 -21.27 22.57
CA LYS A 361 23.86 -20.58 21.59
C LYS A 361 24.96 -21.48 20.99
N LYS A 362 25.33 -21.24 19.73
CA LYS A 362 26.73 -21.30 19.24
C LYS A 362 26.97 -20.30 18.10
N LYS A 363 28.12 -19.60 18.19
CA LYS A 363 28.67 -18.63 17.23
C LYS A 363 29.40 -19.35 16.09
N THR A 364 29.34 -18.81 14.87
CA THR A 364 30.35 -18.99 13.81
C THR A 364 30.52 -17.70 12.99
N ASN A 365 31.77 -17.40 12.63
CA ASN A 365 32.22 -16.20 11.89
C ASN A 365 31.93 -16.28 10.37
N PRO A 366 31.94 -15.14 9.62
CA PRO A 366 31.44 -15.06 8.25
C PRO A 366 32.52 -15.37 7.19
N PRO A 367 32.15 -15.93 6.02
CA PRO A 367 33.05 -15.99 4.88
C PRO A 367 32.89 -14.80 3.94
N LYS A 368 34.03 -14.37 3.40
CA LYS A 368 34.26 -13.29 2.44
C LYS A 368 33.51 -13.49 1.11
N HIS A 369 33.06 -12.35 0.56
CA HIS A 369 32.58 -12.09 -0.81
C HIS A 369 31.94 -13.26 -1.57
N LYS A 370 30.62 -13.42 -1.41
CA LYS A 370 29.77 -14.20 -2.32
C LYS A 370 28.95 -13.26 -3.20
N LYS A 371 28.82 -13.60 -4.49
CA LYS A 371 27.85 -13.00 -5.42
C LYS A 371 26.48 -12.90 -4.76
N SER A 372 25.74 -11.83 -5.07
CA SER A 372 24.40 -11.57 -4.54
C SER A 372 23.53 -12.83 -4.63
N VAL A 373 22.84 -13.16 -3.53
CA VAL A 373 21.87 -14.24 -3.46
C VAL A 373 20.86 -14.16 -4.62
N TRP A 374 20.59 -12.95 -5.11
CA TRP A 374 19.73 -12.67 -6.25
C TRP A 374 20.25 -13.20 -7.60
N SER A 375 21.56 -13.17 -7.86
CA SER A 375 22.08 -13.73 -9.12
C SER A 375 21.94 -15.26 -9.16
N GLN A 376 22.03 -15.90 -8.00
CA GLN A 376 21.87 -17.36 -7.89
C GLN A 376 20.40 -17.78 -8.04
N LEU A 377 19.46 -16.98 -7.52
CA LEU A 377 18.03 -17.24 -7.65
C LEU A 377 17.54 -17.08 -9.10
N ILE A 378 18.01 -16.04 -9.81
CA ILE A 378 17.68 -15.81 -11.23
C ILE A 378 18.24 -16.95 -12.11
N ASP A 379 19.44 -17.44 -11.83
CA ASP A 379 20.05 -18.54 -12.59
C ASP A 379 19.36 -19.89 -12.34
N SER A 380 18.79 -20.10 -11.15
CA SER A 380 17.98 -21.29 -10.84
C SER A 380 16.60 -21.25 -11.49
N LEU A 381 15.99 -20.07 -11.60
CA LEU A 381 14.67 -19.89 -12.23
C LEU A 381 14.71 -19.96 -13.76
N LYS A 382 15.86 -19.69 -14.39
CA LYS A 382 16.05 -19.87 -15.85
C LYS A 382 16.26 -21.32 -16.29
N LYS A 383 16.39 -22.26 -15.35
CA LYS A 383 16.64 -23.69 -15.60
C LYS A 383 15.41 -24.58 -15.40
N LEU A 384 14.30 -24.01 -14.96
CA LEU A 384 12.97 -24.62 -14.90
C LEU A 384 12.13 -24.02 -16.03
#